data_AF-A0A9N7R9V5-F1
#
_entry.id   AF-A0A9N7R9V5-F1
#
_cell.length_a   1.000
_cell.length_b   1.000
_cell.length_c   1.000
_cell.angle_alpha   90.00
_cell.angle_beta   90.00
_cell.angle_gamma   90.00
#
_symmetry.space_group_name_H-M   'P 1'
#
loop_
_entity.id
_entity.type
_entity.pdbx_description
1 polymer ?
#
loop_
_entity_poly.entity_id
_entity_poly.type
_entity_poly.pdbx_seq_one_letter_code
_entity_poly.pdbx_strand_id
1 'polypeptide(L)'
;MAIDTVPPLINAQINYLLNNCPFPVKVEQIWSGCKNPSLLDRFTLVIPFCLDYIRWDVIYNAMYPLAAPDVIFGPEDESFQPYSGGTGKSSQNSLADWNSKDPSRLLSLIVELRNAYMAYQRQRIGKVDDERLKFELSTMLPREGMEMYLSSGTEKPEEVRFAIPLLDKDLYKLVAGSTWRHPQKIYLQIVFPVGKKYSTAPPARPKLISTPELKALFSIEDFRLPPWSDGMCIAEYLPILEEMLGSQMKDAVTSVETRRKFISALAPLFGRPIEADPVYCRRATFLASSGVFNFLVHFSISLQFPKQQPALMLQSSQHFNSQGIPVKSPSITEYPWSPRWGPSQMAERLFDFLADESLNFKKYCNQLNQQ
;
A
#
# COMPACT_ATOMS: atom_id res chain seq x y z
N MET A 1 27.37 20.84 23.88
CA MET A 1 26.93 19.54 23.31
C MET A 1 27.16 19.65 21.81
N ALA A 2 28.05 18.85 21.24
CA ALA A 2 28.19 18.81 19.79
C ALA A 2 26.90 18.21 19.23
N ILE A 3 26.27 18.92 18.28
CA ILE A 3 25.12 18.37 17.56
C ILE A 3 25.69 17.26 16.67
N ASP A 4 25.15 16.04 16.79
CA ASP A 4 25.50 14.97 15.86
C ASP A 4 25.08 15.42 14.45
N THR A 5 26.05 15.47 13.54
CA THR A 5 25.84 16.04 12.21
C THR A 5 26.30 15.05 11.15
N VAL A 6 25.44 14.81 10.17
CA VAL A 6 25.84 14.13 8.94
C VAL A 6 26.68 15.10 8.12
N PRO A 7 27.90 14.75 7.69
CA PRO A 7 28.74 15.61 6.87
C PRO A 7 27.99 16.14 5.63
N PRO A 8 28.16 17.42 5.23
CA PRO A 8 27.32 18.05 4.21
C PRO A 8 27.24 17.33 2.87
N LEU A 9 28.36 16.76 2.40
CA LEU A 9 28.40 16.02 1.13
C LEU A 9 27.59 14.71 1.22
N ILE A 10 27.72 13.97 2.32
CA ILE A 10 26.97 12.74 2.57
C ILE A 10 25.49 13.08 2.70
N ASN A 11 25.17 14.12 3.47
CA ASN A 11 23.78 14.56 3.67
C ASN A 11 23.12 14.98 2.35
N ALA A 12 23.84 15.66 1.45
CA ALA A 12 23.33 16.02 0.13
C ALA A 12 22.98 14.78 -0.71
N GLN A 13 23.85 13.77 -0.69
CA GLN A 13 23.62 12.51 -1.41
C GLN A 13 22.47 11.68 -0.82
N ILE A 14 22.36 11.59 0.51
CA ILE A 14 21.22 10.93 1.18
C ILE A 14 19.91 11.62 0.81
N ASN A 15 19.85 12.95 0.95
CA ASN A 15 18.63 13.70 0.63
C ASN A 15 18.26 13.57 -0.86
N TYR A 16 19.25 13.56 -1.75
CA TYR A 16 18.98 13.35 -3.17
C TYR A 16 18.44 11.94 -3.43
N LEU A 17 19.02 10.90 -2.84
CA LEU A 17 18.53 9.52 -2.92
C LEU A 17 17.07 9.42 -2.44
N LEU A 18 16.77 9.90 -1.24
CA LEU A 18 15.43 9.76 -0.63
C LEU A 18 14.33 10.47 -1.44
N ASN A 19 14.66 11.56 -2.12
CA ASN A 19 13.69 12.34 -2.89
C ASN A 19 13.54 11.89 -4.35
N ASN A 20 14.57 11.27 -4.94
CA ASN A 20 14.61 10.99 -6.38
C ASN A 20 14.65 9.49 -6.72
N CYS A 21 14.75 8.60 -5.72
CA CYS A 21 14.77 7.17 -5.97
C CYS A 21 13.42 6.69 -6.56
N PRO A 22 13.43 5.84 -7.62
CA PRO A 22 12.20 5.33 -8.21
C PRO A 22 11.42 4.36 -7.29
N PHE A 23 11.98 3.99 -6.14
CA PHE A 23 11.36 3.17 -5.11
C PHE A 23 11.61 3.78 -3.72
N PRO A 24 10.70 3.58 -2.74
CA PRO A 24 10.74 4.27 -1.45
C PRO A 24 11.82 3.70 -0.51
N VAL A 25 13.06 4.14 -0.69
CA VAL A 25 14.19 3.82 0.21
C VAL A 25 14.06 4.59 1.52
N LYS A 26 14.48 4.00 2.62
CA LYS A 26 14.55 4.65 3.95
C LYS A 26 15.92 4.47 4.56
N VAL A 27 16.29 5.39 5.45
CA VAL A 27 17.44 5.24 6.33
C VAL A 27 16.92 4.79 7.71
N GLU A 28 17.37 3.63 8.19
CA GLU A 28 16.91 3.05 9.47
C GLU A 28 17.81 3.45 10.64
N GLN A 29 19.13 3.35 10.44
CA GLN A 29 20.14 3.69 11.45
C GLN A 29 21.21 4.58 10.82
N ILE A 30 21.74 5.52 11.60
CA ILE A 30 22.89 6.35 11.23
C ILE A 30 23.84 6.38 12.44
N TRP A 31 25.12 6.13 12.21
CA TRP A 31 26.13 6.09 13.28
C TRP A 31 27.48 6.65 12.80
N SER A 32 28.36 6.92 13.76
CA SER A 32 29.73 7.36 13.50
C SER A 32 30.66 6.16 13.31
N GLY A 33 31.45 6.20 12.24
CA GLY A 33 32.59 5.32 12.01
C GLY A 33 33.92 5.86 12.55
N CYS A 34 33.90 7.07 13.12
CA CYS A 34 35.09 7.81 13.51
C CYS A 34 35.26 7.81 15.04
N LYS A 35 36.49 8.08 15.51
CA LYS A 35 36.75 8.34 16.94
C LYS A 35 36.02 9.59 17.43
N ASN A 36 35.64 10.49 16.52
CA ASN A 36 34.76 11.61 16.82
C ASN A 36 33.30 11.17 16.63
N PRO A 37 32.53 10.95 17.73
CA PRO A 37 31.16 10.48 17.65
C PRO A 37 30.20 11.48 16.98
N SER A 38 30.59 12.76 16.88
CA SER A 38 29.71 13.81 16.34
C SER A 38 29.54 13.79 14.82
N LEU A 39 30.36 13.02 14.09
CA LEU A 39 30.30 12.91 12.63
C LEU A 39 29.65 11.58 12.25
N LEU A 40 28.44 11.67 11.71
CA LEU A 40 27.64 10.51 11.32
C LEU A 40 27.84 10.21 9.83
N ASP A 41 28.65 9.19 9.51
CA ASP A 41 29.08 8.84 8.15
C ASP A 41 28.67 7.44 7.69
N ARG A 42 28.04 6.64 8.56
CA ARG A 42 27.57 5.29 8.22
C ARG A 42 26.07 5.19 8.45
N PHE A 43 25.38 4.45 7.58
CA PHE A 43 23.95 4.28 7.70
C PHE A 43 23.44 3.01 7.04
N THR A 44 22.33 2.49 7.57
CA THR A 44 21.63 1.33 7.01
C THR A 44 20.51 1.82 6.09
N LEU A 45 20.62 1.46 4.81
CA LEU A 45 19.55 1.64 3.84
C LEU A 45 18.59 0.46 3.87
N VAL A 46 17.30 0.78 4.00
CA VAL A 46 16.19 -0.16 3.87
C VAL A 46 15.62 0.02 2.47
N ILE A 47 15.86 -0.97 1.62
CA ILE A 47 15.55 -0.92 0.19
C ILE A 47 14.40 -1.90 -0.11
N PRO A 48 13.28 -1.43 -0.67
CA PRO A 48 12.18 -2.32 -1.08
C PRO A 48 12.64 -3.34 -2.13
N PHE A 49 12.35 -4.62 -1.89
CA PHE A 49 12.63 -5.72 -2.81
C PHE A 49 11.67 -6.88 -2.59
N CYS A 50 11.03 -7.36 -3.67
CA CYS A 50 10.13 -8.52 -3.67
C CYS A 50 9.02 -8.46 -2.60
N LEU A 51 8.41 -7.27 -2.41
CA LEU A 51 7.36 -6.98 -1.41
C LEU A 51 7.82 -7.09 0.04
N ASP A 52 9.13 -7.08 0.26
CA ASP A 52 9.81 -7.01 1.55
C ASP A 52 10.93 -5.96 1.46
N TYR A 53 11.89 -6.00 2.37
CA TYR A 53 13.03 -5.09 2.39
C TYR A 53 14.35 -5.82 2.56
N ILE A 54 15.35 -5.40 1.77
CA ILE A 54 16.75 -5.71 2.01
C ILE A 54 17.42 -4.57 2.77
N ARG A 55 18.41 -4.91 3.59
CA ARG A 55 19.18 -3.94 4.39
C ARG A 55 20.62 -3.96 3.94
N TRP A 56 21.12 -2.81 3.52
CA TRP A 56 22.53 -2.62 3.15
C TRP A 56 23.13 -1.49 3.97
N ASP A 57 24.31 -1.73 4.54
CA ASP A 57 25.04 -0.70 5.26
C ASP A 57 25.95 0.03 4.29
N VAL A 58 25.75 1.35 4.18
CA VAL A 58 26.59 2.23 3.38
C VAL A 58 27.58 2.92 4.30
N ILE A 59 28.86 2.78 3.98
CA ILE A 59 29.97 3.20 4.82
C ILE A 59 30.75 4.28 4.10
N TYR A 60 30.55 5.53 4.50
CA TYR A 60 31.47 6.60 4.18
C TYR A 60 32.55 6.72 5.25
N ASN A 61 33.55 7.55 4.95
CA ASN A 61 34.57 7.97 5.90
C ASN A 61 34.56 9.50 5.99
N ALA A 62 34.09 10.06 7.10
CA ALA A 62 34.01 11.50 7.31
C ALA A 62 35.38 12.20 7.24
N MET A 63 36.46 11.47 7.55
CA MET A 63 37.84 12.00 7.46
C MET A 63 38.35 12.04 6.02
N TYR A 64 37.74 11.27 5.11
CA TYR A 64 38.08 11.22 3.70
C TYR A 64 36.82 11.39 2.82
N PRO A 65 36.17 12.57 2.86
CA PRO A 65 34.84 12.77 2.26
C PRO A 65 34.81 12.74 0.72
N LEU A 66 35.98 12.65 0.08
CA LEU A 66 36.11 12.49 -1.38
C LEU A 66 36.14 11.03 -1.81
N ALA A 67 36.37 10.10 -0.88
CA ALA A 67 36.38 8.67 -1.17
C ALA A 67 34.96 8.17 -1.50
N ALA A 68 34.90 7.13 -2.32
CA ALA A 68 33.66 6.39 -2.56
C ALA A 68 33.25 5.63 -1.29
N PRO A 69 31.94 5.38 -1.08
CA PRO A 69 31.48 4.56 0.03
C PRO A 69 31.75 3.09 -0.24
N ASP A 70 31.86 2.32 0.84
CA ASP A 70 31.72 0.87 0.80
C ASP A 70 30.27 0.47 1.08
N VAL A 71 29.85 -0.70 0.59
CA VAL A 71 28.52 -1.25 0.84
C VAL A 71 28.64 -2.66 1.39
N ILE A 72 28.06 -2.89 2.57
CA ILE A 72 27.93 -4.22 3.17
C ILE A 72 26.52 -4.74 2.88
N PHE A 73 26.45 -5.90 2.25
CA PHE A 73 25.20 -6.59 1.97
C PHE A 73 24.75 -7.42 3.18
N GLY A 74 23.47 -7.79 3.20
CA GLY A 74 22.90 -8.58 4.30
C GLY A 74 23.59 -9.94 4.47
N PRO A 75 23.48 -10.56 5.66
CA PRO A 75 24.18 -11.81 5.99
C PRO A 75 23.76 -12.99 5.10
N GLU A 76 22.57 -12.95 4.50
CA GLU A 76 22.08 -13.99 3.57
C GLU A 76 22.69 -13.86 2.15
N ASP A 77 23.49 -12.81 1.90
CA ASP A 77 23.96 -12.42 0.57
C ASP A 77 25.48 -12.29 0.47
N GLU A 78 26.25 -13.00 1.31
CA GLU A 78 27.73 -12.98 1.27
C GLU A 78 28.32 -13.35 -0.10
N SER A 79 27.60 -14.17 -0.89
CA SER A 79 28.00 -14.56 -2.24
C SER A 79 27.65 -13.53 -3.33
N PHE A 80 26.96 -12.45 -2.99
CA PHE A 80 26.63 -11.37 -3.91
C PHE A 80 27.87 -10.49 -4.15
N GLN A 81 28.53 -10.69 -5.29
CA GLN A 81 29.71 -9.94 -5.69
C GLN A 81 29.47 -9.21 -7.02
N PRO A 82 28.80 -8.03 -7.00
CA PRO A 82 28.35 -7.35 -8.22
C PRO A 82 29.48 -6.93 -9.16
N TYR A 83 30.72 -6.82 -8.66
CA TYR A 83 31.88 -6.38 -9.43
C TYR A 83 32.97 -7.45 -9.64
N SER A 84 32.79 -8.65 -9.07
CA SER A 84 33.74 -9.75 -9.23
C SER A 84 33.39 -10.58 -10.47
N GLY A 85 33.81 -10.13 -11.66
CA GLY A 85 33.47 -10.82 -12.90
C GLY A 85 34.11 -10.22 -14.14
N GLY A 86 35.42 -10.38 -14.29
CA GLY A 86 36.17 -9.95 -15.46
C GLY A 86 35.80 -10.73 -16.73
N THR A 87 34.73 -10.31 -17.41
CA THR A 87 34.48 -10.65 -18.82
C THR A 87 34.37 -9.36 -19.63
N GLY A 88 35.52 -8.68 -19.83
CA GLY A 88 35.79 -7.76 -20.95
C GLY A 88 34.88 -6.53 -21.18
N LYS A 89 33.83 -6.30 -20.39
CA LYS A 89 32.88 -5.18 -20.53
C LYS A 89 32.59 -4.42 -19.22
N SER A 90 33.24 -4.78 -18.11
CA SER A 90 32.94 -4.28 -16.76
C SER A 90 33.91 -3.19 -16.27
N SER A 91 34.28 -2.23 -17.11
CA SER A 91 35.19 -1.13 -16.73
C SER A 91 34.48 0.19 -16.39
N GLN A 92 33.14 0.18 -16.30
CA GLN A 92 32.34 1.36 -15.94
C GLN A 92 31.28 0.95 -14.92
N ASN A 93 31.63 0.96 -13.63
CA ASN A 93 30.68 0.85 -12.52
C ASN A 93 30.56 2.20 -11.83
N SER A 94 29.46 2.43 -11.10
CA SER A 94 29.20 3.71 -10.42
C SER A 94 30.28 4.14 -9.41
N LEU A 95 31.19 3.23 -9.01
CA LEU A 95 32.29 3.51 -8.09
C LEU A 95 33.59 3.95 -8.79
N ALA A 96 33.79 3.59 -10.06
CA ALA A 96 35.04 3.84 -10.79
C ALA A 96 35.26 5.34 -11.10
N ASP A 97 34.19 6.09 -11.30
CA ASP A 97 34.18 7.53 -11.59
C ASP A 97 33.47 8.32 -10.47
N TRP A 98 33.64 7.89 -9.22
CA TRP A 98 32.96 8.49 -8.07
C TRP A 98 33.26 9.98 -7.92
N ASN A 99 32.21 10.81 -7.98
CA ASN A 99 32.26 12.25 -7.75
C ASN A 99 31.45 12.61 -6.50
N SER A 100 32.11 12.76 -5.35
CA SER A 100 31.44 13.08 -4.08
C SER A 100 30.70 14.42 -4.07
N LYS A 101 30.98 15.32 -5.02
CA LYS A 101 30.29 16.61 -5.16
C LYS A 101 28.98 16.53 -5.92
N ASP A 102 28.75 15.45 -6.67
CA ASP A 102 27.48 15.20 -7.36
C ASP A 102 26.52 14.46 -6.40
N PRO A 103 25.40 15.09 -5.98
CA PRO A 103 24.43 14.48 -5.08
C PRO A 103 23.78 13.19 -5.63
N SER A 104 23.79 13.00 -6.95
CA SER A 104 23.15 11.86 -7.62
C SER A 104 23.95 10.56 -7.63
N ARG A 105 25.23 10.59 -7.22
CA ARG A 105 26.12 9.41 -7.27
C ARG A 105 25.62 8.26 -6.40
N LEU A 106 25.20 8.55 -5.16
CA LEU A 106 24.67 7.52 -4.27
C LEU A 106 23.39 6.90 -4.85
N LEU A 107 22.50 7.70 -5.44
CA LEU A 107 21.32 7.17 -6.13
C LEU A 107 21.70 6.20 -7.25
N SER A 108 22.64 6.60 -8.11
CA SER A 108 23.11 5.80 -9.24
C SER A 108 23.69 4.46 -8.77
N LEU A 109 24.53 4.50 -7.73
CA LEU A 109 25.10 3.31 -7.10
C LEU A 109 24.03 2.36 -6.56
N ILE A 110 23.06 2.86 -5.79
CA ILE A 110 22.01 2.02 -5.19
C ILE A 110 21.10 1.41 -6.26
N VAL A 111 20.77 2.16 -7.31
CA VAL A 111 19.99 1.63 -8.45
C VAL A 111 20.77 0.56 -9.21
N GLU A 112 22.06 0.80 -9.49
CA GLU A 112 22.94 -0.16 -10.15
C GLU A 112 23.06 -1.46 -9.35
N LEU A 113 23.39 -1.35 -8.06
CA LEU A 113 23.51 -2.50 -7.16
C LEU A 113 22.19 -3.27 -7.04
N ARG A 114 21.04 -2.59 -6.95
CA ARG A 114 19.73 -3.26 -6.89
C ARG A 114 19.43 -4.02 -8.18
N ASN A 115 19.83 -3.49 -9.33
CA ASN A 115 19.70 -4.18 -10.62
C ASN A 115 20.59 -5.42 -10.69
N ALA A 116 21.84 -5.31 -10.24
CA ALA A 116 22.74 -6.46 -10.12
C ALA A 116 22.18 -7.51 -9.13
N TYR A 117 21.57 -7.07 -8.03
CA TYR A 117 20.94 -7.95 -7.05
C TYR A 117 19.74 -8.72 -7.62
N MET A 118 18.90 -8.07 -8.44
CA MET A 118 17.84 -8.76 -9.18
C MET A 118 18.38 -9.88 -10.08
N ALA A 119 19.49 -9.63 -10.79
CA ALA A 119 20.11 -10.63 -11.64
C ALA A 119 20.72 -11.78 -10.82
N TYR A 120 21.38 -11.46 -9.71
CA TYR A 120 21.93 -12.44 -8.77
C TYR A 120 20.85 -13.35 -8.19
N GLN A 121 19.73 -12.80 -7.71
CA GLN A 121 18.61 -13.58 -7.19
C GLN A 121 18.00 -14.49 -8.26
N ARG A 122 17.81 -14.00 -9.50
CA ARG A 122 17.36 -14.86 -10.61
C ARG A 122 18.33 -16.00 -10.89
N GLN A 123 19.64 -15.75 -10.84
CA GLN A 123 20.65 -16.80 -11.05
C GLN A 123 20.64 -17.83 -9.91
N ARG A 124 20.50 -17.41 -8.65
CA ARG A 124 20.36 -18.32 -7.50
C ARG A 124 19.15 -19.22 -7.64
N ILE A 125 18.01 -18.62 -7.96
CA ILE A 125 16.74 -19.33 -8.17
C ILE A 125 16.86 -20.34 -9.33
N GLY A 126 17.52 -19.98 -10.43
CA GLY A 126 17.75 -20.90 -11.54
C GLY A 126 18.66 -22.10 -11.23
N LYS A 127 19.41 -22.06 -10.12
CA LYS A 127 20.24 -23.17 -9.62
C LYS A 127 19.50 -24.08 -8.64
N VAL A 128 18.29 -23.72 -8.22
CA VAL A 128 17.47 -24.54 -7.32
C VAL A 128 17.04 -25.81 -8.05
N ASP A 129 17.31 -26.97 -7.46
CA ASP A 129 16.98 -28.27 -8.04
C ASP A 129 15.54 -28.68 -7.69
N ASP A 130 14.57 -27.94 -8.22
CA ASP A 130 13.13 -28.19 -8.05
C ASP A 130 12.43 -28.14 -9.42
N GLU A 131 11.89 -29.29 -9.85
CA GLU A 131 11.25 -29.44 -11.18
C GLU A 131 10.02 -28.56 -11.33
N ARG A 132 9.25 -28.36 -10.24
CA ARG A 132 8.07 -27.51 -10.28
C ARG A 132 8.47 -26.06 -10.48
N LEU A 133 9.48 -25.59 -9.75
CA LEU A 133 9.99 -24.23 -9.89
C LEU A 133 10.62 -23.99 -11.27
N LYS A 134 11.39 -24.96 -11.80
CA LYS A 134 11.95 -24.89 -13.17
C LYS A 134 10.84 -24.74 -14.22
N PHE A 135 9.73 -25.48 -14.06
CA PHE A 135 8.57 -25.37 -14.93
C PHE A 135 7.88 -23.99 -14.85
N GLU A 136 7.73 -23.43 -13.65
CA GLU A 136 7.17 -22.08 -13.48
C GLU A 136 8.06 -21.02 -14.17
N LEU A 137 9.38 -21.10 -13.97
CA LEU A 137 10.34 -20.17 -14.57
C LEU A 137 10.39 -20.28 -16.10
N SER A 138 10.16 -21.47 -16.67
CA SER A 138 10.19 -21.67 -18.13
C SER A 138 8.89 -21.23 -18.82
N THR A 139 7.77 -21.25 -18.10
CA THR A 139 6.45 -20.87 -18.63
C THR A 139 6.10 -19.40 -18.42
N MET A 140 6.71 -18.74 -17.43
CA MET A 140 6.48 -17.32 -17.17
C MET A 140 7.06 -16.42 -18.26
N LEU A 141 6.21 -15.53 -18.79
CA LEU A 141 6.64 -14.47 -19.69
C LEU A 141 7.37 -13.35 -18.91
N PRO A 142 8.45 -12.76 -19.47
CA PRO A 142 9.09 -11.60 -18.88
C PRO A 142 8.11 -10.45 -18.68
N ARG A 143 8.00 -9.96 -17.43
CA ARG A 143 7.11 -8.86 -17.06
C ARG A 143 7.91 -7.74 -16.40
N GLU A 144 7.66 -6.49 -16.82
CA GLU A 144 8.28 -5.30 -16.23
C GLU A 144 7.95 -5.23 -14.73
N GLY A 145 8.96 -5.05 -13.88
CA GLY A 145 8.80 -4.94 -12.43
C GLY A 145 8.53 -6.26 -11.70
N MET A 146 8.62 -7.43 -12.38
CA MET A 146 8.58 -8.72 -11.71
C MET A 146 9.89 -8.98 -10.96
N GLU A 147 9.76 -9.25 -9.67
CA GLU A 147 10.88 -9.52 -8.76
C GLU A 147 10.75 -10.93 -8.17
N MET A 148 11.89 -11.54 -7.88
CA MET A 148 11.97 -12.86 -7.26
C MET A 148 13.03 -12.85 -6.18
N TYR A 149 12.78 -13.58 -5.10
CA TYR A 149 13.69 -13.68 -3.96
C TYR A 149 13.75 -15.12 -3.45
N LEU A 150 14.97 -15.64 -3.28
CA LEU A 150 15.20 -16.91 -2.60
C LEU A 150 15.47 -16.63 -1.12
N SER A 151 14.58 -17.08 -0.25
CA SER A 151 14.76 -17.03 1.20
C SER A 151 15.37 -18.35 1.67
N SER A 152 16.49 -18.28 2.36
CA SER A 152 17.16 -19.43 2.98
C SER A 152 17.45 -19.12 4.44
N GLY A 153 16.73 -19.76 5.37
CA GLY A 153 16.93 -19.58 6.81
C GLY A 153 17.45 -20.86 7.46
N THR A 154 18.22 -20.74 8.54
CA THR A 154 18.71 -21.88 9.33
C THR A 154 17.58 -22.70 9.96
N GLU A 155 16.43 -22.07 10.24
CA GLU A 155 15.25 -22.70 10.85
C GLU A 155 14.07 -22.89 9.88
N LYS A 156 14.06 -22.22 8.72
CA LYS A 156 12.95 -22.25 7.76
C LYS A 156 13.33 -23.00 6.49
N PRO A 157 12.42 -23.80 5.91
CA PRO A 157 12.66 -24.38 4.59
C PRO A 157 12.96 -23.28 3.58
N GLU A 158 13.78 -23.59 2.57
CA GLU A 158 14.00 -22.67 1.46
C GLU A 158 12.69 -22.36 0.76
N GLU A 159 12.46 -21.09 0.45
CA GLU A 159 11.26 -20.63 -0.24
C GLU A 159 11.63 -19.64 -1.33
N VAL A 160 11.02 -19.79 -2.50
CA VAL A 160 11.10 -18.79 -3.57
C VAL A 160 9.84 -17.95 -3.54
N ARG A 161 10.02 -16.64 -3.44
CA ARG A 161 8.95 -15.65 -3.49
C ARG A 161 8.95 -14.98 -4.85
N PHE A 162 7.77 -14.87 -5.44
CA PHE A 162 7.51 -14.08 -6.63
C PHE A 162 6.69 -12.85 -6.24
N ALA A 163 7.08 -11.69 -6.77
CA ALA A 163 6.32 -10.46 -6.69
C ALA A 163 5.96 -10.02 -8.12
N ILE A 164 4.73 -10.30 -8.52
CA ILE A 164 4.26 -10.11 -9.89
C ILE A 164 3.29 -8.92 -9.90
N PRO A 165 3.62 -7.78 -10.53
CA PRO A 165 2.63 -6.71 -10.72
C PRO A 165 1.47 -7.24 -11.58
N LEU A 166 0.22 -6.89 -11.29
CA LEU A 166 -0.97 -7.40 -12.02
C LEU A 166 -1.64 -6.36 -12.91
N LEU A 167 -1.89 -5.16 -12.38
CA LEU A 167 -2.61 -4.12 -13.13
C LEU A 167 -1.67 -3.01 -13.57
N ASP A 168 -1.94 -2.47 -14.77
CA ASP A 168 -1.11 -1.48 -15.45
C ASP A 168 -1.25 -0.06 -14.84
N LYS A 169 -0.38 0.84 -15.31
CA LYS A 169 0.06 2.13 -14.78
C LYS A 169 -1.04 3.17 -14.54
N ASP A 170 -2.30 2.95 -14.90
CA ASP A 170 -3.34 4.00 -14.91
C ASP A 170 -4.41 3.89 -13.81
N LEU A 171 -4.20 3.08 -12.77
CA LEU A 171 -5.12 3.02 -11.61
C LEU A 171 -5.44 4.41 -11.07
N TYR A 172 -4.47 5.34 -11.07
CA TYR A 172 -4.64 6.71 -10.57
C TYR A 172 -5.61 7.57 -11.38
N LYS A 173 -5.86 7.21 -12.64
CA LYS A 173 -6.82 7.90 -13.52
C LYS A 173 -8.25 7.41 -13.33
N LEU A 174 -8.46 6.29 -12.63
CA LEU A 174 -9.77 5.65 -12.52
C LEU A 174 -10.78 6.48 -11.71
N VAL A 175 -10.31 7.31 -10.78
CA VAL A 175 -11.18 8.17 -9.96
C VAL A 175 -10.73 9.62 -10.08
N ALA A 176 -11.58 10.45 -10.68
CA ALA A 176 -11.34 11.89 -10.79
C ALA A 176 -11.19 12.52 -9.41
N GLY A 177 -10.17 13.38 -9.25
CA GLY A 177 -9.87 14.05 -7.98
C GLY A 177 -9.12 13.19 -6.96
N SER A 178 -8.58 12.03 -7.36
CA SER A 178 -7.74 11.21 -6.46
C SER A 178 -6.53 12.01 -5.95
N THR A 179 -6.27 11.93 -4.64
CA THR A 179 -5.16 12.63 -3.98
C THR A 179 -3.92 11.75 -3.85
N TRP A 180 -3.80 10.72 -4.69
CA TRP A 180 -2.69 9.77 -4.62
C TRP A 180 -1.39 10.45 -5.06
N ARG A 181 -0.40 10.45 -4.16
CA ARG A 181 0.92 11.01 -4.44
C ARG A 181 1.80 10.10 -5.29
N HIS A 182 1.50 8.79 -5.27
CA HIS A 182 2.26 7.76 -5.97
C HIS A 182 1.34 6.85 -6.78
N PRO A 183 1.82 6.31 -7.92
CA PRO A 183 1.07 5.32 -8.69
C PRO A 183 0.68 4.13 -7.82
N GLN A 184 -0.61 3.82 -7.80
CA GLN A 184 -1.12 2.67 -7.07
C GLN A 184 -0.80 1.39 -7.83
N LYS A 185 -0.49 0.32 -7.10
CA LYS A 185 -0.12 -0.97 -7.69
C LYS A 185 -0.74 -2.10 -6.89
N ILE A 186 -1.08 -3.16 -7.62
CA ILE A 186 -1.48 -4.45 -7.06
C ILE A 186 -0.47 -5.48 -7.52
N TYR A 187 0.03 -6.26 -6.57
CA TYR A 187 0.97 -7.34 -6.78
C TYR A 187 0.33 -8.67 -6.36
N LEU A 188 0.58 -9.70 -7.15
CA LEU A 188 0.45 -11.08 -6.72
C LEU A 188 1.79 -11.51 -6.10
N GLN A 189 1.74 -11.83 -4.82
CA GLN A 189 2.79 -12.55 -4.13
C GLN A 189 2.52 -14.05 -4.25
N ILE A 190 3.51 -14.83 -4.68
CA ILE A 190 3.42 -16.28 -4.64
C ILE A 190 4.64 -16.80 -3.90
N VAL A 191 4.42 -17.61 -2.86
CA VAL A 191 5.49 -18.26 -2.12
C VAL A 191 5.50 -19.75 -2.45
N PHE A 192 6.57 -20.20 -3.10
CA PHE A 192 6.85 -21.60 -3.39
C PHE A 192 7.82 -22.16 -2.35
N PRO A 193 7.41 -23.12 -1.52
CA PRO A 193 8.34 -23.87 -0.71
C PRO A 193 9.18 -24.80 -1.59
N VAL A 194 10.51 -24.74 -1.45
CA VAL A 194 11.43 -25.62 -2.18
C VAL A 194 11.36 -27.00 -1.54
N GLY A 195 10.96 -28.01 -2.33
CA GLY A 195 10.85 -29.37 -1.85
C GLY A 195 12.24 -29.98 -1.57
N LYS A 196 12.39 -30.70 -0.46
CA LYS A 196 13.50 -31.66 -0.34
C LYS A 196 13.20 -32.86 -1.24
N LYS A 197 14.22 -33.41 -1.90
CA LYS A 197 14.08 -34.64 -2.71
C LYS A 197 13.29 -35.69 -1.91
N TYR A 198 12.24 -36.23 -2.52
CA TYR A 198 11.33 -37.26 -1.96
C TYR A 198 10.27 -36.80 -0.95
N SER A 199 9.96 -35.51 -0.87
CA SER A 199 8.78 -35.01 -0.12
C SER A 199 7.85 -34.23 -1.05
N THR A 200 6.53 -34.44 -0.93
CA THR A 200 5.53 -33.57 -1.57
C THR A 200 5.68 -32.16 -1.00
N ALA A 201 6.22 -31.25 -1.81
CA ALA A 201 6.32 -29.85 -1.44
C ALA A 201 4.91 -29.29 -1.14
N PRO A 202 4.75 -28.46 -0.09
CA PRO A 202 3.49 -27.79 0.17
C PRO A 202 3.04 -26.98 -1.06
N PRO A 203 1.72 -26.77 -1.24
CA PRO A 203 1.23 -26.01 -2.38
C PRO A 203 1.73 -24.56 -2.35
N ALA A 204 1.81 -23.95 -3.54
CA ALA A 204 2.10 -22.54 -3.68
C ALA A 204 1.06 -21.70 -2.92
N ARG A 205 1.51 -20.62 -2.29
CA ARG A 205 0.64 -19.74 -1.49
C ARG A 205 0.47 -18.39 -2.19
N PRO A 206 -0.60 -18.20 -2.98
CA PRO A 206 -0.89 -16.91 -3.59
C PRO A 206 -1.50 -15.93 -2.58
N LYS A 207 -1.09 -14.66 -2.66
CA LYS A 207 -1.64 -13.55 -1.87
C LYS A 207 -1.59 -12.27 -2.69
N LEU A 208 -2.63 -11.45 -2.61
CA LEU A 208 -2.59 -10.10 -3.16
C LEU A 208 -2.03 -9.09 -2.16
N ILE A 209 -1.22 -8.16 -2.65
CA ILE A 209 -0.68 -7.03 -1.89
C ILE A 209 -0.87 -5.77 -2.72
N SER A 210 -1.39 -4.69 -2.13
CA SER A 210 -1.45 -3.37 -2.78
C SER A 210 -0.73 -2.30 -2.00
N THR A 211 -0.53 -1.18 -2.69
CA THR A 211 -0.25 0.11 -2.05
C THR A 211 -1.37 0.48 -1.05
N PRO A 212 -1.03 1.07 0.12
CA PRO A 212 -1.99 1.33 1.18
C PRO A 212 -3.14 2.27 0.82
N GLU A 213 -2.93 3.22 -0.10
CA GLU A 213 -3.94 4.23 -0.45
C GLU A 213 -5.07 3.64 -1.31
N LEU A 214 -4.85 2.49 -1.96
CA LEU A 214 -5.84 1.82 -2.80
C LEU A 214 -7.07 1.35 -1.99
N LYS A 215 -6.88 1.04 -0.69
CA LYS A 215 -7.96 0.60 0.21
C LYS A 215 -9.11 1.60 0.36
N ALA A 216 -8.88 2.87 0.01
CA ALA A 216 -9.92 3.89 -0.01
C ALA A 216 -10.97 3.63 -1.11
N LEU A 217 -10.54 3.02 -2.23
CA LEU A 217 -11.35 2.67 -3.39
C LEU A 217 -11.75 1.19 -3.41
N PHE A 218 -10.79 0.30 -3.16
CA PHE A 218 -10.95 -1.14 -3.35
C PHE A 218 -10.21 -1.91 -2.25
N SER A 219 -10.92 -2.82 -1.58
CA SER A 219 -10.35 -3.65 -0.51
C SER A 219 -9.81 -4.95 -1.09
N ILE A 220 -8.49 -5.14 -1.03
CA ILE A 220 -7.85 -6.38 -1.47
C ILE A 220 -8.11 -7.52 -0.48
N GLU A 221 -8.28 -7.23 0.79
CA GLU A 221 -8.53 -8.25 1.83
C GLU A 221 -9.87 -8.96 1.61
N ASP A 222 -10.85 -8.26 1.04
CA ASP A 222 -12.16 -8.81 0.70
C ASP A 222 -12.19 -9.53 -0.66
N PHE A 223 -11.11 -9.42 -1.45
CA PHE A 223 -11.03 -10.05 -2.76
C PHE A 223 -10.81 -11.55 -2.62
N ARG A 224 -11.76 -12.33 -3.15
CA ARG A 224 -11.63 -13.79 -3.22
C ARG A 224 -10.74 -14.18 -4.38
N LEU A 225 -9.55 -14.67 -4.06
CA LEU A 225 -8.63 -15.24 -5.03
C LEU A 225 -9.27 -16.41 -5.80
N PRO A 226 -9.04 -16.53 -7.12
CA PRO A 226 -9.36 -17.75 -7.85
C PRO A 226 -8.68 -18.96 -7.18
N PRO A 227 -9.33 -20.14 -7.18
CA PRO A 227 -8.74 -21.33 -6.61
C PRO A 227 -7.48 -21.72 -7.37
N TRP A 228 -6.42 -22.11 -6.64
CA TRP A 228 -5.22 -22.68 -7.22
C TRP A 228 -5.38 -24.19 -7.31
N SER A 229 -5.55 -24.72 -8.52
CA SER A 229 -5.72 -26.17 -8.73
C SER A 229 -4.37 -26.90 -8.76
N ASP A 230 -4.36 -28.18 -8.40
CA ASP A 230 -3.17 -29.02 -8.50
C ASP A 230 -2.66 -29.07 -9.94
N GLY A 231 -1.38 -28.74 -10.14
CA GLY A 231 -0.74 -28.69 -11.44
C GLY A 231 -0.84 -27.34 -12.17
N MET A 232 -1.80 -26.47 -11.84
CA MET A 232 -2.00 -25.15 -12.46
C MET A 232 -0.77 -24.27 -12.28
N CYS A 233 -0.25 -23.67 -13.34
CA CYS A 233 0.95 -22.81 -13.28
C CYS A 233 0.61 -21.33 -13.16
N ILE A 234 1.62 -20.50 -12.85
CA ILE A 234 1.47 -19.05 -12.76
C ILE A 234 0.96 -18.46 -14.08
N ALA A 235 1.47 -18.95 -15.22
CA ALA A 235 1.08 -18.46 -16.54
C ALA A 235 -0.40 -18.71 -16.87
N GLU A 236 -0.99 -19.80 -16.35
CA GLU A 236 -2.43 -20.09 -16.47
C GLU A 236 -3.27 -19.32 -15.46
N TYR A 237 -2.75 -19.12 -14.24
CA TYR A 237 -3.46 -18.44 -13.16
C TYR A 237 -3.61 -16.93 -13.38
N LEU A 238 -2.55 -16.28 -13.88
CA LEU A 238 -2.47 -14.83 -13.99
C LEU A 238 -3.61 -14.22 -14.83
N PRO A 239 -3.93 -14.72 -16.04
CA PRO A 239 -5.01 -14.14 -16.85
C PRO A 239 -6.38 -14.18 -16.15
N ILE A 240 -6.70 -15.29 -15.48
CA ILE A 240 -7.97 -15.47 -14.75
C ILE A 240 -8.06 -14.45 -13.61
N LEU A 241 -6.96 -14.31 -12.86
CA LEU A 241 -6.87 -13.35 -11.76
C LEU A 241 -6.99 -11.91 -12.25
N GLU A 242 -6.26 -11.53 -13.31
CA GLU A 242 -6.28 -10.18 -13.88
C GLU A 242 -7.67 -9.81 -14.42
N GLU A 243 -8.38 -10.75 -15.05
CA GLU A 243 -9.76 -10.54 -15.51
C GLU A 243 -10.73 -10.31 -14.34
N MET A 244 -10.71 -11.19 -13.34
CA MET A 244 -11.57 -11.07 -12.15
C MET A 244 -11.30 -9.77 -11.38
N LEU A 245 -10.02 -9.44 -11.19
CA LEU A 245 -9.60 -8.22 -10.51
C LEU A 245 -9.98 -6.97 -11.32
N GLY A 246 -9.80 -7.01 -12.64
CA GLY A 246 -10.20 -5.95 -13.56
C GLY A 246 -11.71 -5.69 -13.52
N SER A 247 -12.54 -6.74 -13.47
CA SER A 247 -13.99 -6.59 -13.33
C SER A 247 -14.38 -5.94 -12.01
N GLN A 248 -13.85 -6.43 -10.88
CA GLN A 248 -14.18 -5.86 -9.57
C GLN A 248 -13.67 -4.43 -9.40
N MET A 249 -12.53 -4.08 -10.01
CA MET A 249 -12.04 -2.72 -10.00
C MET A 249 -12.98 -1.78 -10.75
N LYS A 250 -13.50 -2.19 -11.92
CA LYS A 250 -14.52 -1.42 -12.66
C LYS A 250 -15.80 -1.23 -11.85
N ASP A 251 -16.24 -2.27 -11.12
CA ASP A 251 -17.39 -2.17 -10.23
C ASP A 251 -17.13 -1.19 -9.07
N ALA A 252 -15.93 -1.21 -8.48
CA ALA A 252 -15.55 -0.31 -7.40
C ALA A 252 -15.53 1.16 -7.86
N VAL A 253 -15.00 1.42 -9.06
CA VAL A 253 -15.02 2.76 -9.68
C VAL A 253 -16.45 3.21 -9.96
N THR A 254 -17.29 2.33 -10.52
CA THR A 254 -18.71 2.62 -10.77
C THR A 254 -19.47 2.89 -9.47
N SER A 255 -19.12 2.19 -8.39
CA SER A 255 -19.72 2.40 -7.08
C SER A 255 -19.45 3.80 -6.52
N VAL A 256 -18.31 4.45 -6.85
CA VAL A 256 -18.07 5.86 -6.50
C VAL A 256 -19.16 6.77 -7.08
N GLU A 257 -19.49 6.58 -8.36
CA GLU A 257 -20.55 7.36 -9.02
C GLU A 257 -21.93 7.06 -8.43
N THR A 258 -22.21 5.80 -8.10
CA THR A 258 -23.45 5.41 -7.42
C THR A 258 -23.59 6.10 -6.06
N ARG A 259 -22.51 6.17 -5.26
CA ARG A 259 -22.49 6.91 -3.99
C ARG A 259 -22.70 8.41 -4.20
N ARG A 260 -22.05 8.99 -5.21
CA ARG A 260 -22.21 10.42 -5.58
C ARG A 260 -23.65 10.76 -5.92
N LYS A 261 -24.31 9.92 -6.73
CA LYS A 261 -25.73 10.08 -7.08
C LYS A 261 -26.63 9.97 -5.86
N PHE A 262 -26.35 9.05 -4.94
CA PHE A 262 -27.09 8.93 -3.68
C PHE A 262 -26.95 10.19 -2.80
N ILE A 263 -25.72 10.68 -2.58
CA ILE A 263 -25.50 11.93 -1.82
C ILE A 263 -26.23 13.11 -2.47
N SER A 264 -26.20 13.18 -3.81
CA SER A 264 -26.90 14.23 -4.56
C SER A 264 -28.43 14.12 -4.40
N ALA A 265 -28.96 12.90 -4.32
CA ALA A 265 -30.39 12.65 -4.13
C ALA A 265 -30.89 12.97 -2.71
N LEU A 266 -29.99 13.06 -1.71
CA LEU A 266 -30.33 13.54 -0.37
C LEU A 266 -30.52 15.07 -0.33
N ALA A 267 -29.90 15.81 -1.25
CA ALA A 267 -29.87 17.27 -1.19
C ALA A 267 -31.25 17.95 -1.32
N PRO A 268 -32.20 17.47 -2.14
CA PRO A 268 -33.56 18.01 -2.15
C PRO A 268 -34.33 17.82 -0.83
N LEU A 269 -33.95 16.81 -0.03
CA LEU A 269 -34.64 16.45 1.22
C LEU A 269 -34.02 17.14 2.45
N PHE A 270 -32.68 17.19 2.49
CA PHE A 270 -31.93 17.75 3.62
C PHE A 270 -31.36 19.16 3.36
N GLY A 271 -31.43 19.65 2.12
CA GLY A 271 -30.64 20.80 1.68
C GLY A 271 -29.20 20.43 1.32
N ARG A 272 -28.32 21.42 1.18
CA ARG A 272 -26.91 21.17 0.79
C ARG A 272 -26.15 20.48 1.94
N PRO A 273 -25.27 19.51 1.64
CA PRO A 273 -24.41 18.92 2.67
C PRO A 273 -23.48 19.98 3.25
N ILE A 274 -23.25 19.91 4.57
CA ILE A 274 -22.23 20.72 5.26
C ILE A 274 -20.84 20.24 4.86
N GLU A 275 -20.67 18.92 4.81
CA GLU A 275 -19.42 18.27 4.44
C GLU A 275 -19.74 17.00 3.64
N ALA A 276 -18.98 16.74 2.58
CA ALA A 276 -19.04 15.49 1.85
C ALA A 276 -17.65 15.12 1.32
N ASP A 277 -17.33 13.83 1.31
CA ASP A 277 -16.11 13.31 0.69
C ASP A 277 -16.17 13.53 -0.83
N PRO A 278 -15.33 14.41 -1.39
CA PRO A 278 -15.42 14.80 -2.79
C PRO A 278 -14.88 13.72 -3.74
N VAL A 279 -14.05 12.79 -3.24
CA VAL A 279 -13.32 11.83 -4.07
C VAL A 279 -14.04 10.49 -4.10
N TYR A 280 -14.20 9.84 -2.94
CA TYR A 280 -14.74 8.48 -2.87
C TYR A 280 -16.20 8.45 -2.46
N CYS A 281 -16.78 9.59 -2.08
CA CYS A 281 -18.17 9.73 -1.65
C CYS A 281 -18.53 8.76 -0.51
N ARG A 282 -17.59 8.52 0.42
CA ARG A 282 -17.79 7.57 1.53
C ARG A 282 -18.39 8.21 2.77
N ARG A 283 -18.47 9.54 2.82
CA ARG A 283 -19.06 10.28 3.93
C ARG A 283 -19.82 11.50 3.42
N ALA A 284 -20.92 11.81 4.09
CA ALA A 284 -21.64 13.07 3.91
C ALA A 284 -22.29 13.46 5.25
N THR A 285 -22.36 14.75 5.53
CA THR A 285 -23.01 15.29 6.73
C THR A 285 -23.99 16.38 6.32
N PHE A 286 -25.22 16.27 6.82
CA PHE A 286 -26.29 17.22 6.57
C PHE A 286 -26.81 17.81 7.88
N LEU A 287 -27.29 19.05 7.83
CA LEU A 287 -28.07 19.63 8.91
C LEU A 287 -29.53 19.26 8.73
N ALA A 288 -30.16 18.74 9.78
CA ALA A 288 -31.58 18.41 9.80
C ALA A 288 -32.27 19.10 10.98
N SER A 289 -33.57 19.31 10.84
CA SER A 289 -34.42 19.94 11.84
C SER A 289 -35.72 19.17 12.04
N SER A 290 -36.08 18.92 13.28
CA SER A 290 -37.38 18.38 13.69
C SER A 290 -38.07 19.38 14.60
N GLY A 291 -38.91 20.24 14.01
CA GLY A 291 -39.42 21.44 14.66
C GLY A 291 -38.27 22.38 15.07
N VAL A 292 -38.16 22.70 16.36
CA VAL A 292 -37.09 23.55 16.91
C VAL A 292 -35.78 22.79 17.24
N PHE A 293 -35.80 21.46 17.10
CA PHE A 293 -34.64 20.62 17.41
C PHE A 293 -33.76 20.47 16.17
N ASN A 294 -32.54 21.01 16.23
CA ASN A 294 -31.56 20.92 15.15
C ASN A 294 -30.48 19.89 15.50
N PHE A 295 -30.11 19.09 14.52
CA PHE A 295 -29.12 18.03 14.65
C PHE A 295 -28.43 17.75 13.33
N LEU A 296 -27.24 17.18 13.37
CA LEU A 296 -26.51 16.72 12.20
C LEU A 296 -26.83 15.25 11.94
N VAL A 297 -26.96 14.90 10.66
CA VAL A 297 -27.05 13.53 10.18
C VAL A 297 -25.76 13.20 9.47
N HIS A 298 -24.98 12.30 10.05
CA HIS A 298 -23.73 11.81 9.48
C HIS A 298 -23.98 10.49 8.75
N PHE A 299 -23.67 10.46 7.46
CA PHE A 299 -23.73 9.29 6.61
C PHE A 299 -22.35 8.68 6.46
N SER A 300 -22.21 7.39 6.74
CA SER A 300 -21.03 6.59 6.44
C SER A 300 -21.39 5.55 5.39
N ILE A 301 -20.85 5.70 4.18
CA ILE A 301 -21.19 4.91 3.01
C ILE A 301 -20.03 3.95 2.70
N SER A 302 -20.31 2.64 2.73
CA SER A 302 -19.28 1.60 2.58
C SER A 302 -18.86 1.35 1.14
N LEU A 303 -17.81 0.54 0.94
CA LEU A 303 -17.37 0.11 -0.39
C LEU A 303 -18.38 -0.83 -1.05
N GLN A 304 -19.18 -1.52 -0.25
CA GLN A 304 -20.20 -2.47 -0.68
C GLN A 304 -21.53 -1.78 -1.05
N PHE A 305 -21.60 -0.44 -0.99
CA PHE A 305 -22.78 0.31 -1.43
C PHE A 305 -23.09 0.05 -2.92
N PRO A 306 -24.36 -0.18 -3.32
CA PRO A 306 -25.58 -0.11 -2.49
C PRO A 306 -26.01 -1.44 -1.84
N LYS A 307 -25.27 -2.54 -2.05
CA LYS A 307 -25.57 -3.86 -1.45
C LYS A 307 -25.64 -3.79 0.07
N GLN A 308 -24.73 -3.02 0.66
CA GLN A 308 -24.79 -2.63 2.06
C GLN A 308 -25.36 -1.21 2.18
N GLN A 309 -26.30 -1.03 3.10
CA GLN A 309 -26.87 0.27 3.40
C GLN A 309 -25.88 1.20 4.12
N PRO A 310 -26.01 2.53 3.98
CA PRO A 310 -25.24 3.48 4.76
C PRO A 310 -25.42 3.30 6.27
N ALA A 311 -24.37 3.51 7.06
CA ALA A 311 -24.53 3.69 8.51
C ALA A 311 -24.81 5.16 8.82
N LEU A 312 -25.74 5.42 9.74
CA LEU A 312 -26.14 6.76 10.14
C LEU A 312 -25.71 7.05 11.58
N MET A 313 -25.39 8.30 11.87
CA MET A 313 -25.19 8.77 13.24
C MET A 313 -25.78 10.18 13.37
N LEU A 314 -26.61 10.37 14.39
CA LEU A 314 -27.24 11.65 14.68
C LEU A 314 -26.44 12.36 15.76
N GLN A 315 -26.14 13.64 15.55
CA GLN A 315 -25.41 14.46 16.50
C GLN A 315 -26.23 15.71 16.85
N SER A 316 -26.53 15.89 18.13
CA SER A 316 -27.25 17.07 18.60
C SER A 316 -26.37 18.32 18.46
N SER A 317 -26.96 19.44 18.04
CA SER A 317 -26.29 20.75 18.06
C SER A 317 -26.65 21.58 19.30
N GLN A 318 -27.49 21.04 20.20
CA GLN A 318 -28.08 21.76 21.33
C GLN A 318 -27.80 21.08 22.68
N HIS A 319 -27.34 19.83 22.67
CA HIS A 319 -27.15 19.01 23.86
C HIS A 319 -25.71 18.51 23.92
N PHE A 320 -25.10 18.64 25.09
CA PHE A 320 -23.71 18.29 25.35
C PHE A 320 -23.66 17.39 26.58
N ASN A 321 -22.73 16.43 26.59
CA ASN A 321 -22.49 15.60 27.78
C ASN A 321 -21.71 16.39 28.84
N SER A 322 -21.48 15.77 30.00
CA SER A 322 -20.71 16.36 31.13
C SER A 322 -19.28 16.78 30.78
N GLN A 323 -18.74 16.32 29.65
CA GLN A 323 -17.42 16.70 29.14
C GLN A 323 -17.47 17.83 28.09
N GLY A 324 -18.66 18.41 27.84
CA GLY A 324 -18.84 19.46 26.82
C GLY A 324 -18.80 18.94 25.39
N ILE A 325 -18.98 17.63 25.17
CA ILE A 325 -18.98 17.00 23.84
C ILE A 325 -20.43 16.88 23.35
N PRO A 326 -20.74 17.24 22.08
CA PRO A 326 -22.08 17.05 21.53
C PRO A 326 -22.58 15.61 21.68
N VAL A 327 -23.83 15.45 22.14
CA VAL A 327 -24.46 14.14 22.29
C VAL A 327 -24.66 13.51 20.91
N LYS A 328 -24.29 12.22 20.78
CA LYS A 328 -24.40 11.43 19.54
C LYS A 328 -25.26 10.20 19.76
N SER A 329 -26.00 9.79 18.74
CA SER A 329 -26.69 8.50 18.73
C SER A 329 -25.67 7.36 18.57
N PRO A 330 -26.02 6.13 18.96
CA PRO A 330 -25.39 4.93 18.43
C PRO A 330 -25.43 4.91 16.89
N SER A 331 -24.57 4.09 16.28
CA SER A 331 -24.59 3.87 14.84
C SER A 331 -25.88 3.16 14.43
N ILE A 332 -26.69 3.82 13.60
CA ILE A 332 -27.97 3.29 13.11
C ILE A 332 -27.72 2.57 11.79
N THR A 333 -27.89 1.25 11.80
CA THR A 333 -27.70 0.37 10.65
C THR A 333 -28.92 -0.49 10.35
N GLU A 334 -29.99 -0.33 11.12
CA GLU A 334 -31.24 -1.07 10.98
C GLU A 334 -32.36 -0.11 10.59
N TYR A 335 -32.67 -0.08 9.30
CA TYR A 335 -33.76 0.72 8.73
C TYR A 335 -34.12 0.16 7.34
N PRO A 336 -35.32 0.45 6.81
CA PRO A 336 -35.75 -0.10 5.53
C PRO A 336 -34.77 0.24 4.39
N TRP A 337 -34.22 -0.79 3.75
CA TRP A 337 -33.28 -0.63 2.65
C TRP A 337 -33.48 -1.70 1.58
N SER A 338 -33.31 -1.32 0.32
CA SER A 338 -33.16 -2.25 -0.78
C SER A 338 -32.07 -1.78 -1.73
N PRO A 339 -31.08 -2.63 -2.05
CA PRO A 339 -30.03 -2.30 -3.02
C PRO A 339 -30.56 -2.12 -4.44
N ARG A 340 -31.83 -2.49 -4.70
CA ARG A 340 -32.49 -2.39 -6.00
C ARG A 340 -33.16 -1.04 -6.23
N TRP A 341 -33.30 -0.21 -5.19
CA TRP A 341 -33.93 1.11 -5.33
C TRP A 341 -33.05 2.08 -6.11
N GLY A 342 -33.69 3.00 -6.82
CA GLY A 342 -32.99 4.14 -7.40
C GLY A 342 -32.49 5.10 -6.29
N PRO A 343 -31.47 5.94 -6.56
CA PRO A 343 -30.92 6.86 -5.56
C PRO A 343 -31.95 7.77 -4.88
N SER A 344 -32.91 8.32 -5.64
CA SER A 344 -33.99 9.14 -5.10
C SER A 344 -34.92 8.37 -4.16
N GLN A 345 -35.30 7.15 -4.55
CA GLN A 345 -36.14 6.29 -3.71
C GLN A 345 -35.41 5.88 -2.43
N MET A 346 -34.10 5.58 -2.49
CA MET A 346 -33.29 5.33 -1.31
C MET A 346 -33.28 6.54 -0.36
N ALA A 347 -33.11 7.74 -0.91
CA ALA A 347 -33.08 8.98 -0.15
C ALA A 347 -34.43 9.28 0.52
N GLU A 348 -35.54 9.14 -0.21
CA GLU A 348 -36.91 9.34 0.31
C GLU A 348 -37.23 8.39 1.47
N ARG A 349 -37.01 7.08 1.28
CA ARG A 349 -37.28 6.07 2.32
C ARG A 349 -36.46 6.29 3.58
N LEU A 350 -35.21 6.71 3.41
CA LEU A 350 -34.32 7.03 4.52
C LEU A 350 -34.74 8.32 5.23
N PHE A 351 -35.21 9.32 4.49
CA PHE A 351 -35.72 10.57 5.05
C PHE A 351 -36.99 10.34 5.88
N ASP A 352 -37.92 9.52 5.37
CA ASP A 352 -39.13 9.13 6.10
C ASP A 352 -38.78 8.44 7.43
N PHE A 353 -37.84 7.48 7.40
CA PHE A 353 -37.34 6.83 8.61
C PHE A 353 -36.73 7.84 9.60
N LEU A 354 -35.93 8.79 9.11
CA LEU A 354 -35.28 9.80 9.96
C LEU A 354 -36.27 10.81 10.55
N ALA A 355 -37.42 11.03 9.93
CA ALA A 355 -38.46 11.88 10.48
C ALA A 355 -38.93 11.34 11.84
N ASP A 356 -39.22 10.04 11.92
CA ASP A 356 -39.59 9.36 13.16
C ASP A 356 -38.41 9.24 14.13
N GLU A 357 -37.25 8.82 13.62
CA GLU A 357 -36.07 8.60 14.45
C GLU A 357 -35.52 9.88 15.10
N SER A 358 -35.75 11.03 14.47
CA SER A 358 -35.42 12.34 15.05
C SER A 358 -36.13 12.60 16.39
N LEU A 359 -37.36 12.10 16.55
CA LEU A 359 -38.13 12.24 17.79
C LEU A 359 -37.57 11.35 18.89
N ASN A 360 -37.15 10.13 18.54
CA ASN A 360 -36.48 9.21 19.47
C ASN A 360 -35.14 9.78 19.93
N PHE A 361 -34.35 10.29 18.98
CA PHE A 361 -33.06 10.91 19.30
C PHE A 361 -33.20 12.15 20.18
N LYS A 362 -34.20 13.01 19.92
CA LYS A 362 -34.48 14.16 20.79
C LYS A 362 -34.80 13.73 22.22
N LYS A 363 -35.63 12.70 22.41
CA LYS A 363 -35.95 12.15 23.74
C LYS A 363 -34.69 11.63 24.43
N TYR A 364 -33.85 10.89 23.69
CA TYR A 364 -32.57 10.39 24.19
C TYR A 364 -31.64 11.54 24.65
N CYS A 365 -31.49 12.60 23.85
CA CYS A 365 -30.69 13.77 24.23
C CYS A 365 -31.21 14.46 25.50
N ASN A 366 -32.53 14.63 25.63
CA ASN A 366 -33.13 15.25 26.80
C ASN A 366 -32.89 14.46 28.09
N GLN A 367 -32.94 13.12 28.01
CA GLN A 367 -32.69 12.25 29.15
C GLN A 367 -31.24 12.34 29.64
N LEU A 368 -30.28 12.41 28.71
CA LEU A 368 -28.87 12.55 29.05
C LEU A 368 -28.51 13.92 29.59
N ASN A 369 -29.22 14.97 29.21
CA ASN A 369 -28.99 16.33 29.71
C ASN A 369 -29.55 16.56 31.13
N GLN A 370 -30.34 15.61 31.65
CA GLN A 370 -30.89 15.63 33.02
C GLN A 370 -30.02 14.84 34.01
N GLN A 371 -28.95 14.18 33.53
CA GLN A 371 -27.94 13.47 34.33
C GLN A 371 -26.66 14.30 34.37
#